data_AF-A0A7X8FC31-F1
#
_entry.id   AF-A0A7X8FC31-F1
#
_cell.length_a   1.000
_cell.length_b   1.000
_cell.length_c   1.000
_cell.angle_alpha   90.00
_cell.angle_beta   90.00
_cell.angle_gamma   90.00
#
_symmetry.space_group_name_H-M   'P 1'
#
loop_
_entity.id
_entity.type
_entity.pdbx_description
1 polymer ?
#
loop_
_entity_poly.entity_id
_entity_poly.type
_entity_poly.pdbx_seq_one_letter_code
_entity_poly.pdbx_strand_id
1 'polypeptide(L)' 'MPRNLLLEIGTEEIPARFMESALVQLKNLAQETLSEERIEFTEIMIYGTPRRLALLVQGVAE' A
#
# COMPACT_ATOMS: atom_id res chain seq x y z
N MET A 1 16.11 12.86 5.05
CA MET A 1 15.08 12.81 6.11
C MET A 1 14.10 11.72 5.68
N PRO A 2 13.74 10.75 6.54
CA PRO A 2 12.76 9.74 6.14
C PRO A 2 11.46 10.41 5.71
N ARG A 3 10.93 10.03 4.55
CA ARG A 3 9.68 10.58 3.99
C ARG A 3 8.59 9.52 4.02
N ASN A 4 7.35 10.00 4.04
CA ASN A 4 6.20 9.14 3.86
C ASN A 4 5.88 9.07 2.36
N LEU A 5 5.72 7.85 1.86
CA LEU A 5 5.25 7.57 0.51
C LEU A 5 3.76 7.23 0.58
N LEU A 6 2.95 8.00 -0.17
CA LEU A 6 1.53 7.73 -0.34
C LEU A 6 1.30 7.29 -1.79
N LEU A 7 0.77 6.09 -1.96
CA LEU A 7 0.27 5.60 -3.24
C LEU A 7 -1.24 5.44 -3.16
N GLU A 8 -1.96 6.06 -4.09
CA GLU A 8 -3.40 5.91 -4.22
C GLU A 8 -3.75 5.37 -5.61
N ILE A 9 -4.64 4.39 -5.64
CA ILE A 9 -5.18 3.81 -6.85
C ILE A 9 -6.68 4.09 -6.85
N GLY A 10 -7.12 4.94 -7.78
CA GLY A 10 -8.53 5.12 -8.06
C GLY A 10 -9.07 3.88 -8.77
N THR A 11 -10.19 3.36 -8.30
CA THR A 11 -10.83 2.16 -8.88
C THR A 11 -12.28 2.44 -9.21
N GLU A 12 -12.86 1.58 -10.05
CA GLU A 12 -14.32 1.43 -10.09
C GLU A 12 -14.81 0.77 -8.78
N GLU A 13 -16.10 0.46 -8.70
CA GLU A 13 -16.71 -0.12 -7.50
C GLU A 13 -16.21 -1.56 -7.26
N ILE A 14 -15.30 -1.74 -6.30
CA ILE A 14 -14.84 -3.05 -5.84
C ILE A 14 -15.92 -3.66 -4.94
N PRO A 15 -16.44 -4.86 -5.26
CA PRO A 15 -17.39 -5.55 -4.39
C PRO A 15 -16.80 -5.82 -3.00
N ALA A 16 -17.60 -5.65 -1.95
CA ALA A 16 -17.17 -5.77 -0.55
C ALA A 16 -16.40 -7.07 -0.25
N ARG A 17 -16.81 -8.20 -0.83
CA ARG A 17 -16.14 -9.51 -0.66
C ARG A 17 -14.69 -9.55 -1.16
N PHE A 18 -14.29 -8.62 -2.01
CA PHE A 18 -12.94 -8.51 -2.57
C PHE A 18 -12.11 -7.40 -1.93
N MET A 19 -12.71 -6.56 -1.08
CA MET A 19 -12.04 -5.39 -0.51
C MET A 19 -10.86 -5.80 0.37
N GLU A 20 -11.10 -6.73 1.30
CA GLU A 20 -10.07 -7.21 2.22
C GLU A 20 -8.92 -7.87 1.47
N SER A 21 -9.22 -8.76 0.51
CA SER A 21 -8.19 -9.43 -0.27
C SER A 21 -7.40 -8.49 -1.16
N ALA A 22 -8.02 -7.44 -1.72
CA ALA A 22 -7.32 -6.41 -2.49
C ALA A 22 -6.35 -5.59 -1.63
N LEU A 23 -6.79 -5.20 -0.43
CA LEU A 23 -5.95 -4.46 0.51
C LEU A 23 -4.76 -5.29 0.99
N VAL A 24 -4.98 -6.56 1.36
CA VAL A 24 -3.88 -7.47 1.77
C VAL A 24 -2.90 -7.70 0.62
N GLN A 25 -3.39 -7.90 -0.61
CA GLN A 25 -2.52 -8.02 -1.78
C GLN A 25 -1.68 -6.77 -2.01
N LEU A 26 -2.28 -5.58 -1.91
CA LEU A 26 -1.55 -4.31 -2.04
C LEU A 26 -0.45 -4.17 -0.98
N LYS A 27 -0.72 -4.55 0.27
CA LYS A 27 0.29 -4.55 1.34
C LYS A 27 1.44 -5.50 1.02
N ASN A 28 1.12 -6.74 0.66
CA ASN A 28 2.11 -7.79 0.42
C ASN A 28 3.02 -7.43 -0.76
N LEU A 29 2.43 -6.97 -1.88
CA LEU A 29 3.18 -6.51 -3.04
C LEU A 29 4.11 -5.36 -2.67
N ALA A 30 3.62 -4.36 -1.91
CA ALA A 30 4.47 -3.26 -1.48
C ALA A 30 5.64 -3.73 -0.60
N GLN A 31 5.38 -4.63 0.34
CA GLN A 31 6.41 -5.17 1.23
C GLN A 31 7.46 -5.97 0.46
N GLU A 32 7.03 -6.82 -0.47
CA GLU A 32 7.90 -7.62 -1.33
C GLU A 32 8.75 -6.72 -2.22
N THR A 33 8.14 -5.81 -2.98
CA THR A 33 8.86 -4.90 -3.89
C THR A 33 9.87 -4.02 -3.15
N LEU A 34 9.50 -3.41 -2.01
CA LEU A 34 10.43 -2.59 -1.24
C LEU A 34 11.59 -3.43 -0.69
N SER A 35 11.33 -4.66 -0.25
CA SER A 35 12.38 -5.57 0.22
C SER A 35 13.31 -6.02 -0.90
N GLU A 36 12.79 -6.33 -2.09
CA GLU A 36 13.57 -6.73 -3.26
C GLU A 36 14.53 -5.61 -3.70
N GLU A 37 14.04 -4.38 -3.70
CA GLU A 37 14.82 -3.18 -4.03
C GLU A 37 15.71 -2.70 -2.89
N ARG A 38 15.73 -3.40 -1.73
CA ARG A 38 16.49 -3.05 -0.51
C ARG A 38 16.19 -1.66 0.01
N ILE A 39 14.94 -1.21 -0.14
CA ILE A 39 14.47 0.07 0.36
C ILE A 39 13.98 -0.14 1.79
N GLU A 40 14.67 0.45 2.76
CA GLU A 40 14.23 0.41 4.16
C GLU A 40 12.99 1.28 4.38
N PHE A 41 12.09 0.80 5.24
CA PHE A 41 10.88 1.51 5.67
C PHE A 41 10.52 1.08 7.11
N THR A 42 9.70 1.88 7.79
CA THR A 42 9.31 1.59 9.18
C THR A 42 7.96 0.88 9.27
N GLU A 43 6.99 1.29 8.45
CA GLU A 43 5.63 0.76 8.52
C GLU A 43 4.93 0.86 7.16
N ILE A 44 4.08 -0.13 6.86
CA ILE A 44 3.16 -0.10 5.72
C ILE A 44 1.72 -0.20 6.24
N MET A 45 0.95 0.83 5.95
CA MET A 45 -0.50 0.90 6.23
C MET A 45 -1.30 0.85 4.93
N ILE A 46 -2.48 0.23 5.00
CA ILE A 46 -3.42 0.10 3.89
C ILE A 46 -4.77 0.66 4.28
N TYR A 47 -5.38 1.37 3.34
CA TYR A 47 -6.72 1.92 3.47
C TYR A 47 -7.51 1.67 2.19
N GLY A 48 -8.81 1.47 2.33
CA GLY A 48 -9.66 1.15 1.20
C GLY A 48 -11.07 1.70 1.33
N THR A 49 -11.60 2.14 0.22
CA THR A 49 -13.03 2.32 -0.02
C THR A 49 -13.38 1.57 -1.31
N PRO A 50 -14.65 1.30 -1.61
CA PRO A 50 -15.03 0.62 -2.86
C PRO A 50 -14.39 1.20 -4.12
N ARG A 51 -14.09 2.50 -4.16
CA ARG A 51 -13.55 3.20 -5.34
C ARG A 51 -12.10 3.66 -5.19
N ARG A 52 -11.39 3.20 -4.14
CA ARG A 52 -10.03 3.62 -3.88
C ARG A 52 -9.28 2.62 -3.01
N LEU A 53 -8.07 2.28 -3.41
CA LEU A 53 -7.08 1.64 -2.56
C LEU A 53 -5.97 2.64 -2.27
N ALA A 54 -5.48 2.66 -1.04
CA ALA A 54 -4.39 3.53 -0.63
C ALA A 54 -3.38 2.75 0.21
N LEU A 55 -2.11 3.07 0.00
CA LEU A 55 -0.95 2.53 0.68
C LEU A 55 -0.14 3.72 1.23
N LEU A 56 0.08 3.73 2.54
CA LEU A 56 0.93 4.71 3.20
C LEU A 56 2.14 3.99 3.78
N VAL A 57 3.31 4.24 3.21
CA VAL A 57 4.59 3.72 3.68
C VAL A 57 5.29 4.83 4.45
N GLN A 58 5.59 4.57 5.71
CA GLN A 58 6.31 5.51 6.56
C GLN A 58 7.80 5.17 6.59
N GLY A 59 8.62 6.20 6.78
CA GLY A 59 10.03 5.99 7.06
C GLY A 59 10.85 5.51 5.86
N VAL A 60 10.41 5.78 4.63
CA VAL A 60 11.08 5.29 3.41
C VAL A 60 12.46 5.93 3.29
N ALA A 61 13.47 5.09 3.07
CA ALA A 61 14.85 5.51 2.80
C ALA A 61 14.95 6.29 1.47
N GLU A 62 15.91 7.23 1.41
CA GLU A 62 16.16 8.10 0.25
C GLU A 62 17.31 7.56 -0.62
#